data_AF-A0A953MU65-F1
#
_entry.id   AF-A0A953MU65-F1
#
_cell.length_a   1.000
_cell.length_b   1.000
_cell.length_c   1.000
_cell.angle_alpha   90.00
_cell.angle_beta   90.00
_cell.angle_gamma   90.00
#
_symmetry.space_group_name_H-M   'P 1'
#
loop_
_entity.id
_entity.type
_entity.pdbx_description
1 polymer ?
#
loop_
_entity_poly.entity_id
_entity_poly.type
_entity_poly.pdbx_seq_one_letter_code
_entity_poly.pdbx_strand_id
1 'polypeptide(L)' 'MKIDWLKFIGKTLNVTMHENYGLTIDTRADTTIYEIVFKSGKLSEVFDDGLLLETKRENELVRIYIPLTSIKCVEIFNF' A
#
# COMPACT_ATOMS: atom_id res chain seq x y z
N MET A 1 -17.52 2.73 -1.55
CA MET A 1 -17.73 3.07 -0.13
C MET A 1 -16.73 4.17 0.23
N LYS A 2 -17.18 5.35 0.66
CA LYS A 2 -16.27 6.48 0.94
C LYS A 2 -15.81 6.38 2.39
N ILE A 3 -14.63 5.82 2.61
CA ILE A 3 -13.99 5.78 3.94
C ILE A 3 -13.53 7.19 4.28
N ASP A 4 -13.80 7.62 5.51
CA ASP A 4 -13.29 8.88 6.06
C ASP A 4 -11.88 8.65 6.62
N TRP A 5 -10.88 8.73 5.74
CA TRP A 5 -9.48 8.41 6.06
C TRP A 5 -8.85 9.32 7.10
N LEU A 6 -9.36 10.55 7.26
CA LEU A 6 -8.87 11.50 8.24
C LEU A 6 -8.95 10.95 9.68
N LYS A 7 -9.92 10.06 9.96
CA LYS A 7 -10.08 9.39 11.25
C LYS A 7 -8.93 8.43 11.60
N PHE A 8 -8.12 8.06 10.63
CA PHE A 8 -7.03 7.09 10.79
C PHE A 8 -5.65 7.73 10.70
N ILE A 9 -5.56 9.07 10.62
CA ILE A 9 -4.28 9.77 10.72
C ILE A 9 -3.55 9.32 11.98
N GLY A 10 -2.29 8.95 11.81
CA GLY A 10 -1.41 8.46 12.86
C GLY A 10 -1.55 6.97 13.18
N LYS A 11 -2.50 6.24 12.56
CA LYS A 11 -2.62 4.79 12.70
C LYS A 11 -1.72 4.06 11.72
N THR A 12 -1.28 2.86 12.09
CA THR A 12 -0.53 1.98 11.19
C THR A 12 -1.50 1.30 10.24
N LEU A 13 -1.21 1.39 8.94
CA LEU A 13 -1.93 0.73 7.88
C LEU A 13 -1.06 -0.36 7.26
N ASN A 14 -1.64 -1.54 7.03
CA ASN A 14 -1.13 -2.50 6.06
C ASN A 14 -2.01 -2.44 4.82
N VAL A 15 -1.40 -2.19 3.67
CA VAL A 15 -2.08 -1.99 2.40
C VAL A 15 -1.66 -3.11 1.46
N THR A 16 -2.65 -3.89 1.04
CA THR A 16 -2.50 -4.84 -0.07
C THR A 16 -2.87 -4.11 -1.35
N MET A 17 -1.92 -4.00 -2.26
CA MET A 17 -2.14 -3.34 -3.54
C MET A 17 -2.81 -4.30 -4.54
N HIS A 18 -3.50 -3.75 -5.54
CA HIS A 18 -3.83 -4.50 -6.74
C HIS A 18 -2.54 -5.07 -7.35
N GLU A 19 -2.64 -6.25 -7.96
CA GLU A 19 -1.51 -6.95 -8.55
C GLU A 19 -0.79 -5.99 -9.52
N ASN A 20 0.47 -5.69 -9.23
CA ASN A 20 1.29 -4.99 -10.20
C ASN A 20 1.72 -6.03 -11.24
N TYR A 21 1.49 -5.73 -12.51
CA TYR A 21 1.98 -6.54 -13.62
C TYR A 21 3.52 -6.46 -13.68
N GLY A 22 4.18 -7.22 -12.81
CA GLY A 22 5.58 -7.58 -12.99
C GLY A 22 5.61 -8.70 -14.01
N LEU A 23 5.90 -8.37 -15.27
CA LEU A 23 6.21 -9.33 -16.33
C LEU A 23 7.50 -10.09 -15.97
N THR A 24 7.44 -10.97 -14.99
CA THR A 24 8.46 -12.00 -14.82
C THR A 24 8.01 -13.16 -15.69
N ILE A 25 8.50 -13.17 -16.92
CA ILE A 25 8.41 -14.33 -17.79
C ILE A 25 9.33 -15.38 -17.14
N ASP A 26 8.78 -16.25 -16.31
CA ASP A 26 9.50 -17.47 -15.96
C ASP A 26 9.49 -18.34 -17.23
N THR A 27 10.66 -18.61 -17.79
CA THR A 27 10.81 -19.45 -18.99
C THR A 27 10.35 -20.89 -18.76
N ARG A 28 10.01 -21.26 -17.52
CA ARG A 28 9.47 -22.56 -17.12
C ARG A 28 7.98 -22.54 -16.79
N ALA A 29 7.34 -21.37 -16.74
CA ALA A 29 5.92 -21.25 -16.41
C ALA A 29 5.13 -20.72 -17.62
N ASP A 30 4.20 -21.53 -18.13
CA ASP A 30 3.28 -21.17 -19.23
C ASP A 30 2.16 -20.19 -18.81
N THR A 31 2.27 -19.57 -17.62
CA THR A 31 1.23 -18.72 -17.04
C THR A 31 1.81 -17.44 -16.44
N THR A 32 1.08 -16.33 -16.59
CA THR A 32 1.44 -15.04 -16.00
C THR A 32 1.55 -15.15 -14.48
N ILE A 33 2.72 -14.75 -13.94
CA ILE A 33 2.94 -14.65 -12.50
C ILE A 33 2.46 -13.27 -12.04
N TYR A 34 1.60 -13.25 -11.01
CA TYR A 34 1.13 -12.02 -10.38
C TYR A 34 1.87 -11.80 -9.07
N GLU A 35 2.48 -10.64 -8.89
CA GLU A 35 3.10 -10.27 -7.62
C GLU A 35 2.12 -9.45 -6.77
N ILE A 36 1.85 -9.94 -5.57
CA ILE A 36 1.07 -9.19 -4.59
C ILE A 36 2.02 -8.26 -3.85
N VAL A 37 1.81 -6.95 -4.00
CA VAL A 37 2.62 -5.93 -3.33
C VAL A 37 1.95 -5.51 -2.03
N PHE A 38 2.72 -5.54 -0.95
CA PHE A 38 2.31 -5.04 0.36
C PHE A 38 3.08 -3.79 0.73
N LYS A 39 2.38 -2.78 1.28
CA LYS A 39 2.98 -1.59 1.89
C LYS A 39 2.49 -1.48 3.33
N SER A 40 3.37 -1.07 4.23
CA SER A 40 3.04 -0.85 5.63
C SER A 40 3.70 0.43 6.13
N GLY A 41 2.97 1.19 6.93
CA GLY A 41 3.44 2.43 7.52
C GLY A 41 2.33 3.17 8.27
N LYS A 42 2.72 4.22 8.99
CA LYS A 42 1.80 5.11 9.69
C LYS A 42 1.15 6.06 8.68
N LEU A 43 -0.17 6.17 8.65
CA LEU A 43 -0.86 7.14 7.82
C LEU A 43 -0.51 8.56 8.31
N SER A 44 0.24 9.32 7.50
CA SER A 44 0.68 10.66 7.85
C SER A 44 -0.27 11.72 7.29
N GLU A 45 -0.73 11.54 6.05
CA GLU A 45 -1.57 12.51 5.32
C GLU A 45 -2.56 11.78 4.40
N VAL A 46 -3.67 12.46 4.12
CA VAL A 46 -4.76 12.00 3.25
C VAL A 46 -4.98 13.03 2.16
N PHE A 47 -5.03 12.55 0.93
CA PHE A 47 -5.33 13.33 -0.28
C PHE A 47 -6.66 12.87 -0.86
N ASP A 48 -7.22 13.64 -1.78
CA ASP A 48 -8.47 13.29 -2.45
C ASP A 48 -8.35 11.98 -3.27
N ASP A 49 -7.15 11.68 -3.76
CA ASP A 49 -6.84 10.56 -4.65
C ASP A 49 -5.86 9.53 -4.06
N GLY A 50 -5.38 9.71 -2.82
CA GLY A 50 -4.37 8.82 -2.26
C GLY A 50 -4.10 8.97 -0.76
N LEU A 51 -3.26 8.08 -0.26
CA LEU A 51 -2.81 8.03 1.12
C LEU A 51 -1.28 8.16 1.16
N LEU A 52 -0.77 8.92 2.13
CA LEU A 52 0.67 8.98 2.39
C LEU A 52 0.99 8.22 3.67
N LEU A 53 1.81 7.17 3.53
CA LEU A 53 2.34 6.43 4.67
C LEU A 53 3.75 6.88 4.97
N GLU A 54 4.10 6.93 6.25
CA GLU A 54 5.46 7.14 6.72
C GLU A 54 5.95 5.87 7.44
N THR A 55 7.15 5.42 7.11
CA THR A 55 7.78 4.26 7.72
C THR A 55 9.29 4.42 7.77
N LYS A 56 9.98 3.57 8.53
CA LYS A 56 11.44 3.55 8.62
C LYS A 56 11.98 2.31 7.90
N ARG A 57 12.87 2.50 6.93
CA ARG A 57 13.54 1.42 6.19
C ARG A 57 15.03 1.70 6.19
N GLU A 58 15.84 0.70 6.55
CA GLU A 58 17.31 0.83 6.56
C GLU A 58 17.81 2.09 7.30
N ASN A 59 17.14 2.40 8.42
CA ASN A 59 17.33 3.61 9.22
C ASN A 59 16.91 4.96 8.60
N GLU A 60 16.40 4.98 7.37
CA GLU A 60 15.88 6.17 6.72
C GLU A 60 14.37 6.30 6.86
N LEU A 61 13.90 7.55 6.97
CA LEU A 61 12.49 7.86 6.93
C LEU A 61 12.01 7.83 5.47
N VAL A 62 11.08 6.93 5.17
CA VAL A 62 10.52 6.77 3.84
C VAL A 62 9.06 7.16 3.86
N ARG A 63 8.67 7.98 2.87
CA ARG A 63 7.27 8.35 2.62
C ARG A 63 6.78 7.61 1.38
N ILE A 64 5.63 6.96 1.51
CA ILE A 64 5.06 6.08 0.48
C ILE A 64 3.69 6.64 0.11
N TYR A 65 3.58 7.22 -1.08
CA TYR A 65 2.30 7.62 -1.64
C TYR A 65 1.60 6.43 -2.29
N ILE A 66 0.33 6.22 -1.96
CA ILE A 66 -0.49 5.12 -2.46
C ILE A 66 -1.77 5.70 -3.07
N PRO A 67 -1.95 5.64 -4.40
CA PRO A 67 -3.20 6.03 -5.04
C PRO A 67 -4.36 5.14 -4.57
N LEU A 68 -5.53 5.71 -4.28
CA LEU A 68 -6.70 4.94 -3.81
C LEU A 68 -7.12 3.85 -4.81
N THR A 69 -6.94 4.09 -6.11
CA THR A 69 -7.23 3.14 -7.19
C THR A 69 -6.32 1.91 -7.18
N SER A 70 -5.18 1.97 -6.50
CA SER A 70 -4.22 0.87 -6.39
C SER A 70 -4.46 -0.01 -5.15
N ILE A 71 -5.41 0.36 -4.28
CA ILE A 71 -5.66 -0.32 -3.00
C ILE A 71 -6.68 -1.45 -3.21
N LYS A 72 -6.24 -2.70 -3.02
CA LYS A 72 -7.11 -3.88 -3.01
C LYS A 72 -7.75 -4.09 -1.63
N CYS A 73 -6.96 -3.91 -0.56
CA CYS A 73 -7.41 -4.07 0.83
C CYS A 73 -6.55 -3.23 1.77
N VAL A 74 -7.12 -2.77 2.89
CA VAL A 74 -6.38 -2.09 3.97
C VAL A 74 -6.77 -2.69 5.31
N GLU A 75 -5.77 -3.06 6.10
CA GLU A 75 -5.90 -3.39 7.52
C GLU A 75 -5.45 -2.19 8.36
N ILE A 76 -6.28 -1.78 9.31
CA ILE A 76 -6.03 -0.62 10.18
C ILE A 76 -5.77 -1.11 11.60
N PHE A 77 -4.57 -0.86 12.12
CA PHE A 77 -4.19 -1.29 13.46
C PHE A 77 -4.42 -0.18 14.48
N ASN A 78 -5.16 -0.52 15.54
CA ASN A 78 -5.35 0.31 16.74
C ASN A 78 -4.49 -0.27 17.87
N PHE A 79 -3.25 0.19 17.97
CA PHE A 79 -2.47 0.07 19.21
C PHE A 79 -2.51 1.40 19.95
#